data_AF-A0A3A1XEQ9-F1
#
_entry.id   AF-A0A3A1XEQ9-F1
#
_cell.length_a   1.000
_cell.length_b   1.000
_cell.length_c   1.000
_cell.angle_alpha   90.00
_cell.angle_beta   90.00
_cell.angle_gamma   90.00
#
_symmetry.space_group_name_H-M   'P 1'
#
loop_
_entity.id
_entity.type
_entity.pdbx_description
1 polymer ?
#
loop_
_entity_poly.entity_id
_entity_poly.type
_entity_poly.pdbx_seq_one_letter_code
_entity_poly.pdbx_strand_id
1 'polypeptide(L)'
;MNMEEQRKVKLLRDEGLSYTQIANRMDISVNTIKSYCKRNSLGVIQSTKTQTALCESCSKPIKQNTGRKVKRFCSDACRNTWWNKHTQLVKRQANYEC
;
A
#
# COMPACT_ATOMS: atom_id res chain seq x y z
N MET A 1 29.77 3.63 8.60
CA MET A 1 28.79 4.51 7.96
C MET A 1 29.07 5.94 8.38
N ASN A 2 29.57 6.75 7.46
CA ASN A 2 29.96 8.14 7.68
C ASN A 2 28.74 9.06 7.88
N MET A 3 28.96 10.24 8.47
CA MET A 3 27.88 11.21 8.75
C MET A 3 27.10 11.62 7.49
N GLU A 4 27.76 11.76 6.34
CA GLU A 4 27.09 12.05 5.07
C GLU A 4 26.20 10.90 4.58
N GLU A 5 26.68 9.66 4.70
CA GLU A 5 25.93 8.48 4.32
C GLU A 5 24.67 8.31 5.19
N GLN A 6 24.80 8.59 6.49
CA GLN A 6 23.69 8.56 7.44
C GLN A 6 22.60 9.57 7.06
N ARG A 7 22.98 10.80 6.71
CA ARG A 7 22.05 11.84 6.23
C ARG A 7 21.34 11.41 4.95
N LYS A 8 22.07 10.87 3.98
CA LYS A 8 21.50 10.37 2.72
C LYS A 8 20.51 9.23 2.95
N VAL A 9 20.84 8.25 3.79
CA VAL A 9 19.91 7.16 4.13
C VAL A 9 18.65 7.68 4.81
N LYS A 10 18.77 8.66 5.71
CA LYS A 10 17.61 9.26 6.36
C LYS A 10 16.67 9.94 5.34
N LEU A 11 17.22 10.73 4.42
CA LEU A 11 16.46 11.36 3.34
C LEU A 11 15.76 10.34 2.44
N LEU A 12 16.50 9.35 1.92
CA LEU A 12 15.94 8.31 1.07
C LEU A 12 14.86 7.48 1.79
N ARG A 13 14.99 7.31 3.10
CA ARG A 13 14.00 6.59 3.91
C ARG A 13 12.73 7.40 4.13
N ASP A 14 12.86 8.71 4.30
CA ASP A 14 11.75 9.67 4.40
C ASP A 14 10.96 9.76 3.08
N GLU A 15 11.64 9.69 1.94
CA GLU A 15 11.03 9.53 0.61
C GLU A 15 10.30 8.19 0.42
N GLY A 16 10.44 7.25 1.36
CA GLY A 16 9.74 5.96 1.35
C GLY A 16 10.45 4.84 0.57
N LEU A 17 11.73 4.99 0.21
CA LEU A 17 12.48 3.94 -0.48
C LEU A 17 12.74 2.74 0.43
N SER A 18 12.72 1.53 -0.14
CA SER A 18 13.05 0.27 0.55
C SER A 18 14.54 0.13 0.86
N TYR A 19 14.90 -0.72 1.83
CA TYR A 19 16.30 -0.95 2.19
C TYR A 19 17.17 -1.41 1.01
N THR A 20 16.61 -2.23 0.12
CA THR A 20 17.32 -2.74 -1.07
C THR A 20 17.57 -1.64 -2.09
N GLN A 21 16.60 -0.74 -2.29
CA GLN A 21 16.76 0.40 -3.20
C GLN A 21 17.83 1.38 -2.68
N ILE A 22 17.83 1.65 -1.36
CA ILE A 22 18.82 2.52 -0.72
C ILE A 22 20.22 1.90 -0.84
N ALA A 23 20.35 0.60 -0.58
CA ALA A 23 21.61 -0.14 -0.71
C ALA A 23 22.18 -0.04 -2.12
N ASN A 24 21.37 -0.30 -3.15
CA ASN A 24 21.79 -0.21 -4.54
C ASN A 24 22.20 1.21 -4.95
N ARG A 25 21.50 2.24 -4.44
CA ARG A 25 21.79 3.64 -4.79
C ARG A 25 23.06 4.17 -4.14
N MET A 26 23.40 3.64 -2.97
CA MET A 26 24.57 4.06 -2.20
C MET A 26 25.78 3.13 -2.36
N ASP A 27 25.60 2.00 -3.04
CA ASP A 27 26.58 0.90 -3.11
C ASP A 27 27.03 0.39 -1.72
N ILE A 28 26.07 0.33 -0.79
CA ILE A 28 26.29 -0.11 0.59
C ILE A 28 25.52 -1.41 0.80
N SER A 29 26.09 -2.34 1.58
CA SER A 29 25.39 -3.58 1.91
C SER A 29 24.03 -3.32 2.58
N VAL A 30 23.02 -4.08 2.16
CA VAL A 30 21.67 -4.02 2.75
C VAL A 30 21.71 -4.24 4.26
N ASN A 31 22.66 -5.06 4.75
CA ASN A 31 22.84 -5.32 6.18
C ASN A 31 23.31 -4.10 6.95
N THR A 32 24.20 -3.28 6.37
CA THR A 32 24.62 -2.01 6.97
C THR A 32 23.44 -1.04 7.08
N ILE A 33 22.62 -0.95 6.01
CA ILE A 33 21.40 -0.13 6.00
C ILE A 33 20.41 -0.61 7.07
N LYS A 34 20.13 -1.92 7.13
CA LYS A 34 19.24 -2.51 8.15
C LYS A 34 19.73 -2.22 9.57
N SER A 35 21.02 -2.45 9.85
CA SER A 35 21.62 -2.20 11.16
C SER A 35 21.62 -0.71 11.55
N TYR A 36 21.77 0.19 10.59
CA TYR A 36 21.63 1.63 10.82
C TYR A 36 20.17 2.03 11.08
N CYS A 37 19.24 1.65 10.19
CA CYS A 37 17.82 1.96 10.32
C CYS A 37 17.20 1.38 11.60
N LYS A 38 17.63 0.19 12.03
CA LYS A 38 17.18 -0.44 13.29
C LYS A 38 17.63 0.36 14.51
N ARG A 39 18.89 0.79 14.57
CA ARG A 39 19.45 1.56 15.70
C ARG A 39 18.91 2.98 15.78
N ASN A 40 18.49 3.55 14.65
CA ASN A 40 17.98 4.93 14.56
C ASN A 40 16.46 5.00 14.44
N SER A 41 15.74 3.90 14.67
CA SER A 41 14.27 3.83 14.59
C SER A 41 13.68 4.31 13.26
N LEU A 42 14.42 4.21 12.16
CA LEU A 42 14.00 4.57 10.79
C LEU A 42 13.22 3.42 10.10
N GLY A 43 12.77 2.45 10.89
CA GLY A 43 12.16 1.21 10.42
C GLY A 43 10.68 1.30 10.08
N VAL A 44 9.99 2.34 10.57
CA VAL A 44 8.58 2.54 10.30
C VAL A 44 8.45 3.42 9.07
N ILE A 45 8.45 2.82 7.88
CA ILE A 45 7.77 3.46 6.75
C ILE A 45 6.31 3.44 7.16
N GLN A 46 5.85 4.50 7.83
CA GLN A 46 4.43 4.77 7.83
C GLN A 46 4.11 4.94 6.35
N SER A 47 3.48 3.95 5.74
CA SER A 47 2.84 4.12 4.44
C SER A 47 1.73 5.14 4.66
N THR A 48 2.09 6.42 4.70
CA THR A 48 1.20 7.57 4.78
C THR A 48 0.50 7.82 3.44
N LYS A 49 0.57 6.86 2.51
CA LYS A 49 -0.48 6.67 1.52
C LYS A 49 -1.67 6.00 2.17
N THR A 50 -2.29 6.70 3.12
CA THR A 50 -3.75 6.64 3.30
C THR A 50 -4.34 7.23 2.02
N GLN A 51 -4.22 6.51 0.91
CA GLN A 51 -5.15 6.66 -0.19
C GLN A 51 -6.47 6.20 0.40
N THR A 52 -7.23 7.16 0.91
CA THR A 52 -8.58 6.93 1.39
C THR A 52 -9.38 6.51 0.18
N ALA A 53 -9.45 5.20 -0.06
CA ALA A 53 -10.21 4.65 -1.16
C ALA A 53 -11.66 5.12 -0.99
N LEU A 54 -12.23 5.72 -2.03
CA LEU A 54 -13.62 6.18 -2.00
C LEU A 54 -14.53 5.07 -2.52
N CYS A 55 -15.72 4.96 -1.95
CA CYS A 55 -16.74 4.03 -2.40
C CYS A 55 -17.24 4.41 -3.79
N GLU A 56 -17.15 3.49 -4.74
CA GLU A 56 -17.64 3.71 -6.12
C GLU A 56 -19.15 3.99 -6.20
N SER A 57 -19.92 3.63 -5.17
CA SER A 57 -21.38 3.85 -5.15
C SER A 57 -21.83 5.14 -4.47
N CYS A 58 -21.10 5.63 -3.46
CA CYS A 58 -21.57 6.72 -2.60
C CYS A 58 -20.47 7.75 -2.25
N SER A 59 -19.28 7.58 -2.82
CA SER A 59 -18.10 8.43 -2.63
C SER A 59 -17.64 8.61 -1.19
N LYS A 60 -18.14 7.80 -0.24
CA LYS A 60 -17.70 7.82 1.15
C LYS A 60 -16.31 7.16 1.31
N PRO A 61 -15.49 7.65 2.26
CA PRO A 61 -14.20 7.04 2.54
C PRO A 61 -14.36 5.60 3.04
N ILE A 62 -13.58 4.69 2.48
CA ILE A 62 -13.55 3.28 2.84
C ILE A 62 -12.48 3.06 3.90
N LYS A 63 -12.90 2.53 5.05
CA LYS A 63 -11.96 2.02 6.06
C LYS A 63 -11.31 0.73 5.54
N GLN A 64 -10.09 0.86 5.04
CA GLN A 64 -9.28 -0.28 4.61
C GLN A 64 -8.63 -0.92 5.84
N ASN A 65 -8.74 -2.25 5.94
CA ASN A 65 -8.09 -2.99 7.03
C ASN A 65 -6.71 -3.47 6.57
N THR A 66 -5.69 -3.25 7.39
CA THR A 66 -4.31 -3.66 7.09
C THR A 66 -4.24 -5.18 6.88
N GLY A 67 -3.50 -5.63 5.86
CA GLY A 67 -3.35 -7.06 5.55
C GLY A 67 -4.50 -7.71 4.77
N ARG A 68 -5.58 -6.97 4.45
CA ARG A 68 -6.69 -7.47 3.62
C ARG A 68 -6.61 -6.91 2.19
N LYS A 69 -7.22 -7.63 1.23
CA LYS A 69 -7.48 -7.13 -0.13
C LYS A 69 -8.19 -5.77 -0.08
N VAL A 70 -7.88 -4.90 -1.04
CA VAL A 70 -8.46 -3.56 -1.18
C VAL A 70 -9.98 -3.66 -1.33
N LYS A 71 -10.70 -2.93 -0.47
CA LYS A 71 -12.16 -2.81 -0.55
C LYS A 71 -12.54 -1.77 -1.62
N ARG A 72 -13.49 -2.14 -2.49
CA ARG A 72 -14.12 -1.24 -3.49
C ARG A 72 -15.34 -0.48 -2.96
N PHE A 73 -16.01 -1.03 -1.94
CA PHE A 73 -17.25 -0.47 -1.39
C PHE A 73 -17.13 -0.30 0.13
N CYS A 74 -17.83 0.71 0.67
CA CYS A 74 -17.88 0.94 2.11
C CYS A 74 -18.77 -0.06 2.86
N SER A 75 -19.76 -0.67 2.18
CA SER A 75 -20.70 -1.64 2.76
C SER A 75 -21.27 -2.58 1.69
N ASP A 76 -21.84 -3.71 2.12
CA ASP A 76 -22.52 -4.64 1.22
C ASP A 76 -23.74 -4.02 0.55
N ALA A 77 -24.45 -3.11 1.23
CA ALA A 77 -25.52 -2.32 0.62
C ALA A 77 -25.02 -1.49 -0.57
N CYS A 78 -23.88 -0.80 -0.45
CA CYS A 78 -23.29 -0.05 -1.55
C CYS A 78 -22.80 -0.95 -2.69
N ARG A 79 -22.25 -2.12 -2.35
CA ARG A 79 -21.88 -3.14 -3.34
C ARG A 79 -23.10 -3.55 -4.16
N ASN A 80 -24.19 -3.94 -3.50
CA ASN A 80 -25.40 -4.42 -4.19
C ASN A 80 -26.05 -3.30 -5.02
N THR A 81 -26.17 -2.09 -4.49
CA THR A 81 -26.69 -0.93 -5.23
C THR A 81 -25.88 -0.66 -6.49
N TRP A 82 -24.55 -0.73 -6.40
CA TRP A 82 -23.69 -0.52 -7.55
C TRP A 82 -23.87 -1.61 -8.61
N TRP A 83 -23.88 -2.89 -8.21
CA TRP A 83 -24.06 -4.01 -9.14
C TRP A 83 -25.47 -4.04 -9.77
N ASN A 84 -26.51 -3.65 -9.04
CA ASN A 84 -27.86 -3.52 -9.57
C ASN A 84 -27.99 -2.40 -10.60
N LYS A 85 -27.20 -1.32 -10.45
CA LYS A 85 -27.11 -0.24 -11.45
C LYS A 85 -26.22 -0.62 -12.65
N HIS A 86 -25.24 -1.49 -12.43
CA HIS A 86 -24.25 -1.89 -13.43
C HIS A 86 -24.40 -3.35 -13.86
N THR A 87 -25.64 -3.78 -14.13
CA THR A 87 -25.93 -5.16 -14.54
C THR A 87 -25.29 -5.53 -15.87
N GLN A 88 -25.02 -4.55 -16.74
CA GLN A 88 -24.28 -4.71 -17.99
C GLN A 88 -22.82 -5.15 -17.79
N LEU A 89 -22.23 -4.88 -16.63
CA LEU A 89 -20.87 -5.32 -16.30
C LEU A 89 -20.85 -6.73 -15.71
N VAL A 90 -22.02 -7.29 -15.38
CA VAL A 90 -22.15 -8.63 -14.83
C VAL A 90 -22.15 -9.64 -15.97
N LYS A 91 -21.05 -10.38 -16.12
CA LYS A 91 -21.00 -11.55 -17.00
C LYS A 91 -21.85 -12.66 -16.39
N ARG A 92 -23.07 -12.82 -16.89
CA ARG A 92 -23.95 -13.96 -16.54
C ARG A 92 -23.53 -15.14 -17.40
N GLN A 93 -22.91 -16.14 -16.79
CA GLN A 93 -22.73 -17.47 -17.38
C GLN A 93 -23.52 -18.45 -16.54
N ALA A 94 -24.29 -19.30 -17.21
CA ALA A 94 -24.94 -20.44 -16.59
C ALA A 94 -24.02 -21.65 -16.79
N ASN A 95 -23.60 -22.28 -15.69
CA ASN A 95 -22.86 -23.52 -15.73
C ASN A 95 -23.88 -24.66 -15.75
N TYR A 96 -24.08 -25.26 -16.91
CA TYR A 96 -25.00 -26.38 -17.13
C TYR A 96 -24.32 -27.75 -17.01
N GLU A 97 -23.11 -27.81 -16.46
CA GLU A 97 -22.41 -29.08 -16.28
C GLU A 97 -22.94 -29.78 -15.02
N CYS A 98 -23.58 -30.93 -15.24
CA CYS A 98 -24.03 -31.89 -14.24
C CYS A 98 -23.05 -33.07 -14.15
#